data_AF-A0A8J4F0Q8-F1
#
_entry.id   AF-A0A8J4F0Q8-F1
#
_cell.length_a   1.000
_cell.length_b   1.000
_cell.length_c   1.000
_cell.angle_alpha   90.00
_cell.angle_beta   90.00
_cell.angle_gamma   90.00
#
_symmetry.space_group_name_H-M   'P 1'
#
loop_
_entity.id
_entity.type
_entity.pdbx_description
1 polymer ?
#
loop_
_entity_poly.entity_id
_entity_poly.type
_entity_poly.pdbx_seq_one_letter_code
_entity_poly.pdbx_strand_id
1 'polypeptide(L)'
;LAFCTFLRPDSLLSVAWARVSEVEGLAVFQYKPLNWKGRVVQPEAAPVLQFPLCGLPRVRLVLMQHLARSEQLWPFRKSTSGAEQWFRSALSQCGLGRLVELHTLYSLRRGGASAARAAGVPLEVIESFGGWSAGSVALRQHYLDMGVSVSPAARAIFGPLASGRVAPFAAQFFNRGSCVS
;
A
#
# COMPACT_ATOMS: atom_id res chain seq x y z
N LEU A 1 -3.03 4.84 -3.72
CA LEU A 1 -2.77 3.54 -3.05
C LEU A 1 -1.37 3.00 -3.31
N ALA A 2 -0.93 2.78 -4.56
CA ALA A 2 0.40 2.22 -4.86
C ALA A 2 1.57 2.93 -4.13
N PHE A 3 1.56 4.27 -4.10
CA PHE A 3 2.54 5.07 -3.37
C PHE A 3 2.50 4.86 -1.84
N CYS A 4 1.33 4.59 -1.28
CA CYS A 4 1.10 4.51 0.16
C CYS A 4 1.40 3.11 0.71
N THR A 5 0.98 2.07 0.00
CA THR A 5 1.07 0.68 0.47
C THR A 5 2.41 0.03 0.17
N PHE A 6 3.24 0.68 -0.66
CA PHE A 6 4.51 0.16 -1.17
C PHE A 6 4.38 -1.18 -1.88
N LEU A 7 3.17 -1.62 -2.25
CA LEU A 7 2.96 -2.89 -2.93
C LEU A 7 3.55 -2.84 -4.34
N ARG A 8 3.99 -4.00 -4.83
CA ARG A 8 4.25 -4.17 -6.26
C ARG A 8 2.92 -4.02 -7.01
N PRO A 9 2.92 -3.59 -8.28
CA PRO A 9 1.69 -3.45 -9.06
C PRO A 9 0.84 -4.72 -9.10
N ASP A 10 1.45 -5.88 -9.33
CA ASP A 10 0.80 -7.19 -9.30
C ASP A 10 0.24 -7.53 -7.90
N SER A 11 0.99 -7.27 -6.83
CA SER A 11 0.48 -7.40 -5.45
C SER A 11 -0.73 -6.50 -5.20
N LEU A 12 -0.67 -5.24 -5.64
CA LEU A 12 -1.78 -4.30 -5.47
C LEU A 12 -3.03 -4.75 -6.23
N LEU A 13 -2.87 -5.17 -7.49
CA LEU A 13 -3.97 -5.65 -8.33
C LEU A 13 -4.57 -6.98 -7.84
N SER A 14 -3.80 -7.75 -7.05
CA SER A 14 -4.25 -8.99 -6.42
C SER A 14 -5.00 -8.81 -5.10
N VAL A 15 -5.29 -7.57 -4.68
CA VAL A 15 -6.08 -7.32 -3.47
C VAL A 15 -7.50 -7.84 -3.67
N ALA A 16 -7.81 -8.95 -3.00
CA ALA A 16 -9.08 -9.66 -3.14
C ALA A 16 -10.15 -9.16 -2.17
N TRP A 17 -9.72 -8.53 -1.08
CA TRP A 17 -10.59 -7.97 -0.06
C TRP A 17 -9.99 -6.69 0.49
N ALA A 18 -10.82 -5.68 0.70
CA ALA A 18 -10.45 -4.47 1.40
C ALA A 18 -11.66 -3.83 2.10
N ARG A 19 -11.38 -3.08 3.18
CA ARG A 19 -12.36 -2.21 3.84
C ARG A 19 -11.69 -0.96 4.41
N VAL A 20 -12.50 0.02 4.74
CA VAL A 20 -12.10 1.13 5.60
C VAL A 20 -12.81 0.97 6.94
N SER A 21 -12.05 0.99 8.02
CA SER A 21 -12.55 0.87 9.39
C SER A 21 -11.85 1.88 10.30
N GLU A 22 -12.31 1.99 11.54
CA GLU A 22 -11.63 2.75 12.58
C GLU A 22 -10.84 1.80 13.49
N VAL A 23 -9.57 2.11 13.73
CA VAL A 23 -8.68 1.39 14.63
C VAL A 23 -8.02 2.43 15.52
N GLU A 24 -8.21 2.34 16.84
CA GLU A 24 -7.66 3.30 17.81
C GLU A 24 -7.96 4.78 17.47
N GLY A 25 -9.18 5.07 16.99
CA GLY A 25 -9.59 6.43 16.60
C GLY A 25 -9.04 6.89 15.25
N LEU A 26 -8.33 6.04 14.51
CA LEU A 26 -7.78 6.34 13.19
C LEU A 26 -8.56 5.62 12.10
N ALA A 27 -8.89 6.34 11.03
CA ALA A 27 -9.41 5.70 9.81
C ALA A 27 -8.28 4.90 9.13
N VAL A 28 -8.48 3.60 8.96
CA VAL A 28 -7.50 2.65 8.45
C VAL A 28 -8.06 1.93 7.23
N PHE A 29 -7.26 1.86 6.17
CA PHE A 29 -7.48 0.99 5.02
C PHE A 29 -6.91 -0.39 5.31
N GLN A 30 -7.79 -1.37 5.46
CA GLN A 30 -7.41 -2.77 5.65
C GLN A 30 -7.54 -3.52 4.32
N TYR A 31 -6.52 -4.26 3.93
CA TYR A 31 -6.49 -4.93 2.63
C TYR A 31 -5.68 -6.22 2.63
N LYS A 32 -6.01 -7.10 1.68
CA LYS A 32 -5.48 -8.47 1.61
C LYS A 32 -4.97 -8.81 0.21
N PRO A 33 -3.66 -8.64 -0.07
CA PRO A 33 -3.06 -8.98 -1.36
C PRO A 33 -2.84 -10.50 -1.47
N LEU A 34 -3.33 -11.12 -2.56
CA LEU A 34 -3.10 -12.55 -2.81
C LEU A 34 -1.76 -12.85 -3.47
N ASN A 35 -1.12 -11.87 -4.12
CA ASN A 35 0.28 -11.97 -4.52
C ASN A 35 1.12 -11.26 -3.47
N TRP A 36 1.71 -12.05 -2.58
CA TRP A 36 2.48 -11.57 -1.43
C TRP A 36 3.92 -12.07 -1.50
N LYS A 37 4.88 -11.15 -1.35
CA LYS A 37 6.33 -11.44 -1.47
C LYS A 37 6.70 -12.18 -2.76
N GLY A 38 5.97 -11.92 -3.85
CA GLY A 38 6.20 -12.55 -5.16
C GLY A 38 5.62 -13.97 -5.29
N ARG A 39 4.75 -14.39 -4.37
CA ARG A 39 4.06 -15.68 -4.43
C ARG A 39 2.56 -15.46 -4.38
N VAL A 40 1.84 -16.19 -5.22
CA VAL A 40 0.39 -16.28 -5.08
C VAL A 40 0.10 -17.15 -3.86
N VAL A 41 -0.67 -16.62 -2.92
CA VAL A 41 -1.08 -17.29 -1.69
C VAL A 41 -2.60 -17.46 -1.70
N GLN A 42 -3.06 -18.51 -1.03
CA GLN A 42 -4.49 -18.70 -0.81
C GLN A 42 -5.04 -17.56 0.06
N PRO A 43 -6.33 -17.19 -0.09
CA PRO A 43 -6.94 -16.15 0.71
C PRO A 43 -6.67 -16.37 2.20
N GLU A 44 -6.87 -17.54 2.76
CA GLU A 44 -6.72 -17.80 4.21
C GLU A 44 -5.28 -17.52 4.71
N ALA A 45 -4.28 -17.70 3.85
CA ALA A 45 -2.87 -17.49 4.16
C ALA A 45 -2.35 -16.06 3.86
N ALA A 46 -3.12 -15.24 3.14
CA ALA A 46 -2.71 -13.86 2.84
C ALA A 46 -2.77 -12.97 4.09
N PRO A 47 -1.78 -12.08 4.30
CA PRO A 47 -1.80 -11.17 5.43
C PRO A 47 -2.87 -10.10 5.27
N VAL A 48 -3.42 -9.63 6.40
CA VAL A 48 -4.23 -8.41 6.45
C VAL A 48 -3.31 -7.25 6.83
N LEU A 49 -3.14 -6.33 5.90
CA LEU A 49 -2.32 -5.13 6.05
C LEU A 49 -3.21 -3.94 6.38
N GLN A 50 -2.66 -2.99 7.14
CA GLN A 50 -3.42 -1.85 7.67
C GLN A 50 -2.73 -0.51 7.38
N PHE A 51 -3.24 0.30 6.46
CA PHE A 51 -2.63 1.61 6.17
C PHE A 51 -3.49 2.77 6.73
N PRO A 52 -2.94 3.67 7.57
CA PRO A 52 -3.68 4.82 8.08
C PRO A 52 -4.01 5.83 6.97
N LEU A 53 -5.24 6.35 6.98
CA LEU A 53 -5.75 7.25 5.94
C LEU A 53 -5.84 8.72 6.37
N CYS A 54 -5.45 9.08 7.59
CA CYS A 54 -5.65 10.44 8.12
C CYS A 54 -4.89 11.53 7.33
N GLY A 55 -3.76 11.21 6.70
CA GLY A 55 -3.06 12.10 5.76
C GLY A 55 -3.65 12.17 4.36
N LEU A 56 -4.73 11.42 4.08
CA LEU A 56 -5.27 11.19 2.74
C LEU A 56 -6.80 11.34 2.70
N PRO A 57 -7.37 12.50 3.09
CA PRO A 57 -8.82 12.66 3.25
C PRO A 57 -9.62 12.36 1.97
N ARG A 58 -9.10 12.76 0.80
CA ARG A 58 -9.74 12.45 -0.50
C ARG A 58 -9.71 10.96 -0.82
N VAL A 59 -8.58 10.30 -0.59
CA VAL A 59 -8.46 8.85 -0.82
C VAL A 59 -9.38 8.10 0.14
N ARG A 60 -9.43 8.51 1.41
CA ARG A 60 -10.37 7.97 2.40
C ARG A 60 -11.81 8.03 1.91
N LEU A 61 -12.25 9.21 1.46
CA LEU A 61 -13.62 9.40 0.98
C LEU A 61 -13.93 8.48 -0.21
N VAL A 62 -13.06 8.46 -1.22
CA VAL A 62 -13.26 7.61 -2.41
C VAL A 62 -13.28 6.13 -2.03
N LEU A 63 -12.39 5.68 -1.15
CA LEU A 63 -12.38 4.29 -0.69
C LEU A 63 -13.62 3.94 0.10
N MET A 64 -14.09 4.80 1.00
CA MET A 64 -15.32 4.55 1.75
C MET A 64 -16.53 4.45 0.82
N GLN A 65 -16.66 5.35 -0.17
CA GLN A 65 -17.76 5.33 -1.13
C GLN A 65 -17.72 4.09 -2.04
N HIS A 66 -16.53 3.69 -2.49
CA HIS A 66 -16.33 2.50 -3.30
C HIS A 66 -16.63 1.22 -2.50
N LEU A 67 -16.02 1.10 -1.32
CA LEU A 67 -16.07 -0.11 -0.50
C LEU A 67 -17.38 -0.29 0.26
N ALA A 68 -18.21 0.75 0.38
CA ALA A 68 -19.59 0.62 0.85
C ALA A 68 -20.47 -0.23 -0.08
N ARG A 69 -20.06 -0.41 -1.35
CA ARG A 69 -20.83 -1.15 -2.36
C ARG A 69 -20.21 -2.50 -2.74
N SER A 70 -18.93 -2.70 -2.41
CA SER A 70 -18.18 -3.90 -2.79
C SER A 70 -16.94 -4.02 -1.91
N GLU A 71 -16.67 -5.20 -1.36
CA GLU A 71 -15.40 -5.44 -0.65
C GLU A 71 -14.21 -5.64 -1.60
N GLN A 72 -14.45 -5.68 -2.92
CA GLN A 72 -13.40 -5.76 -3.92
C GLN A 72 -12.87 -4.39 -4.28
N LEU A 73 -11.56 -4.21 -4.12
CA LEU A 73 -10.88 -2.96 -4.45
C LEU A 73 -10.87 -2.67 -5.95
N TRP A 74 -10.73 -3.73 -6.77
CA TRP A 74 -10.66 -3.63 -8.22
C TRP A 74 -11.77 -4.48 -8.86
N PRO A 75 -12.37 -4.04 -9.97
CA PRO A 75 -13.24 -4.90 -10.75
C PRO A 75 -12.45 -6.03 -11.44
N PHE A 76 -13.12 -7.14 -11.77
CA PHE A 76 -12.52 -8.32 -12.41
C PHE A 76 -11.66 -7.98 -13.65
N ARG A 77 -10.59 -8.77 -13.88
CA ARG A 77 -9.63 -8.68 -15.00
C ARG A 77 -8.79 -7.39 -15.04
N LYS A 78 -7.90 -7.20 -14.06
CA LYS A 78 -6.83 -6.18 -14.14
C LYS A 78 -5.50 -6.81 -14.51
N SER A 79 -4.84 -6.23 -15.51
CA SER A 79 -3.47 -6.55 -15.87
C SER A 79 -2.53 -5.42 -15.42
N THR A 80 -1.27 -5.78 -15.17
CA THR A 80 -0.21 -4.80 -14.90
C THR A 80 -0.06 -3.81 -16.05
N SER A 81 -0.17 -4.26 -17.30
CA SER A 81 -0.14 -3.40 -18.49
C SER A 81 -1.26 -2.35 -18.50
N GLY A 82 -2.49 -2.75 -18.13
CA GLY A 82 -3.61 -1.80 -18.03
C GLY A 82 -3.41 -0.78 -16.92
N ALA A 83 -2.83 -1.19 -15.78
CA ALA A 83 -2.49 -0.28 -14.69
C ALA A 83 -1.35 0.68 -15.07
N GLU A 84 -0.36 0.22 -15.84
CA GLU A 84 0.71 1.07 -16.39
C GLU A 84 0.15 2.10 -17.39
N GLN A 85 -0.78 1.69 -18.25
CA GLN A 85 -1.43 2.63 -19.17
C GLN A 85 -2.22 3.70 -18.40
N TRP A 86 -2.94 3.30 -17.35
CA TRP A 86 -3.61 4.25 -16.45
C TRP A 86 -2.60 5.22 -15.81
N PHE A 87 -1.46 4.72 -15.32
CA PHE A 87 -0.42 5.54 -14.72
C PHE A 87 0.13 6.59 -15.69
N ARG A 88 0.42 6.20 -16.95
CA ARG A 88 0.84 7.12 -18.01
C ARG A 88 -0.20 8.21 -18.28
N SER A 89 -1.48 7.84 -18.32
CA SER A 89 -2.57 8.79 -18.49
C SER A 89 -2.65 9.77 -17.31
N ALA A 90 -2.53 9.28 -16.07
CA ALA A 90 -2.54 10.12 -14.88
C ALA A 90 -1.36 11.12 -14.87
N LEU A 91 -0.14 10.68 -15.22
CA LEU A 91 1.00 11.59 -15.36
C LEU A 91 0.74 12.68 -16.39
N SER A 92 0.19 12.33 -17.55
CA SER A 92 -0.16 13.30 -18.60
C SER A 92 -1.18 14.33 -18.12
N GLN A 93 -2.26 13.87 -17.46
CA GLN A 93 -3.29 14.75 -16.88
C GLN A 93 -2.75 15.70 -15.81
N CYS A 94 -1.67 15.33 -15.13
CA CYS A 94 -0.98 16.19 -14.16
C CYS A 94 0.07 17.11 -14.80
N GLY A 95 0.22 17.14 -16.13
CA GLY A 95 1.27 17.90 -16.82
C GLY A 95 2.68 17.29 -16.67
N LEU A 96 2.77 16.06 -16.20
CA LEU A 96 4.01 15.31 -15.94
C LEU A 96 4.27 14.23 -16.99
N GLY A 97 3.68 14.36 -18.18
CA GLY A 97 3.73 13.32 -19.22
C GLY A 97 5.15 12.88 -19.60
N ARG A 98 6.14 13.78 -19.53
CA ARG A 98 7.55 13.47 -19.84
C ARG A 98 8.18 12.47 -18.85
N LEU A 99 7.61 12.32 -17.66
CA LEU A 99 8.13 11.41 -16.63
C LEU A 99 7.96 9.94 -16.98
N VAL A 100 7.14 9.58 -17.98
CA VAL A 100 6.94 8.19 -18.40
C VAL A 100 8.20 7.55 -19.01
N GLU A 101 9.16 8.37 -19.44
CA GLU A 101 10.46 7.91 -19.94
C GLU A 101 11.39 7.45 -18.81
N LEU A 102 11.17 7.96 -17.60
CA LEU A 102 11.99 7.71 -16.42
C LEU A 102 11.29 6.84 -15.38
N HIS A 103 9.96 6.79 -15.42
CA HIS A 103 9.15 6.20 -14.38
C HIS A 103 8.04 5.30 -14.92
N THR A 104 7.89 4.16 -14.26
CA THR A 104 6.76 3.24 -14.41
C THR A 104 5.89 3.30 -13.15
N LEU A 105 4.74 2.61 -13.14
CA LEU A 105 3.91 2.47 -11.94
C LEU A 105 4.73 1.88 -10.77
N TYR A 106 5.72 1.03 -11.08
CA TYR A 106 6.66 0.48 -10.10
C TYR A 106 7.45 1.57 -9.35
N SER A 107 7.73 2.71 -9.99
CA SER A 107 8.42 3.83 -9.36
C SER A 107 7.65 4.39 -8.16
N LEU A 108 6.32 4.27 -8.11
CA LEU A 108 5.53 4.72 -6.97
C LEU A 108 5.85 3.93 -5.69
N ARG A 109 6.17 2.63 -5.82
CA ARG A 109 6.61 1.80 -4.68
C ARG A 109 7.94 2.33 -4.12
N ARG A 110 8.89 2.64 -4.99
CA ARG A 110 10.20 3.21 -4.63
C ARG A 110 10.05 4.59 -3.99
N GLY A 111 9.29 5.48 -4.63
CA GLY A 111 9.04 6.84 -4.16
C GLY A 111 8.32 6.85 -2.81
N GLY A 112 7.31 5.99 -2.66
CA GLY A 112 6.57 5.81 -1.40
C GLY A 112 7.47 5.38 -0.26
N ALA A 113 8.25 4.31 -0.46
CA ALA A 113 9.18 3.81 0.56
C ALA A 113 10.24 4.85 0.95
N SER A 114 10.78 5.58 -0.03
CA SER A 114 11.78 6.64 0.20
C SER A 114 11.17 7.81 1.00
N ALA A 115 9.95 8.24 0.63
CA ALA A 115 9.23 9.29 1.34
C ALA A 115 8.84 8.87 2.78
N ALA A 116 8.44 7.62 2.97
CA ALA A 116 8.13 7.07 4.30
C ALA A 116 9.38 7.05 5.20
N ARG A 117 10.52 6.60 4.65
CA ARG A 117 11.82 6.66 5.36
C ARG A 117 12.18 8.09 5.73
N ALA A 118 12.06 9.02 4.79
CA ALA A 118 12.35 10.43 5.05
C ALA A 118 11.43 11.02 6.14
N ALA A 119 10.18 10.56 6.21
CA ALA A 119 9.22 10.92 7.26
C ALA A 119 9.48 10.25 8.62
N GLY A 120 10.50 9.41 8.75
CA GLY A 120 10.88 8.75 10.00
C GLY A 120 10.18 7.41 10.25
N VAL A 121 9.54 6.81 9.24
CA VAL A 121 8.98 5.46 9.39
C VAL A 121 10.13 4.45 9.54
N PRO A 122 10.11 3.58 10.58
CA PRO A 122 11.13 2.56 10.76
C PRO A 122 11.22 1.60 9.56
N LEU A 123 12.42 1.10 9.26
CA LEU A 123 12.66 0.27 8.08
C LEU A 123 11.88 -1.04 8.15
N GLU A 124 11.76 -1.64 9.32
CA GLU A 124 11.00 -2.87 9.57
C GLU A 124 9.51 -2.70 9.26
N VAL A 125 8.96 -1.50 9.46
CA VAL A 125 7.58 -1.16 9.10
C VAL A 125 7.47 -1.06 7.58
N ILE A 126 8.38 -0.36 6.91
CA ILE A 126 8.42 -0.25 5.44
C ILE A 126 8.57 -1.64 4.80
N GLU A 127 9.47 -2.47 5.33
CA GLU A 127 9.70 -3.85 4.90
C GLU A 127 8.41 -4.68 5.01
N SER A 128 7.73 -4.59 6.15
CA SER A 128 6.49 -5.29 6.43
C SER A 128 5.37 -4.91 5.46
N PHE A 129 5.14 -3.61 5.24
CA PHE A 129 4.08 -3.13 4.35
C PHE A 129 4.29 -3.50 2.89
N GLY A 130 5.51 -3.31 2.37
CA GLY A 130 5.78 -3.61 0.97
C GLY A 130 6.13 -5.07 0.70
N GLY A 131 6.11 -5.93 1.72
CA GLY A 131 6.42 -7.36 1.53
C GLY A 131 7.88 -7.59 1.15
N TRP A 132 8.81 -6.84 1.73
CA TRP A 132 10.23 -7.20 1.70
C TRP A 132 10.54 -8.23 2.80
N SER A 133 11.70 -8.88 2.71
CA SER A 133 12.25 -9.68 3.80
C SER A 133 12.69 -8.77 4.94
N ALA A 134 12.69 -9.29 6.18
CA ALA A 134 13.32 -8.58 7.28
C ALA A 134 14.81 -8.32 6.96
N GLY A 135 15.29 -7.10 7.17
CA GLY A 135 16.66 -6.71 6.85
C GLY A 135 16.97 -6.74 5.35
N SER A 136 16.01 -6.41 4.49
CA SER A 136 16.15 -6.54 3.04
C SER A 136 17.25 -5.63 2.50
N VAL A 137 18.34 -6.26 2.02
CA VAL A 137 19.42 -5.57 1.30
C VAL A 137 18.88 -4.90 0.04
N ALA A 138 17.99 -5.59 -0.69
CA ALA A 138 17.37 -5.06 -1.90
C ALA A 138 16.63 -3.75 -1.62
N LEU A 139 15.82 -3.67 -0.54
CA LEU A 139 15.15 -2.43 -0.15
C LEU A 139 16.17 -1.29 0.03
N ARG A 140 17.20 -1.52 0.83
CA ARG A 140 18.19 -0.50 1.20
C ARG A 140 19.02 -0.02 0.01
N GLN A 141 19.39 -0.91 -0.90
CA GLN A 141 20.29 -0.60 -2.01
C GLN A 141 19.57 -0.17 -3.29
N HIS A 142 18.32 -0.58 -3.51
CA HIS A 142 17.65 -0.39 -4.81
C HIS A 142 16.30 0.35 -4.72
N TYR A 143 15.67 0.41 -3.54
CA TYR A 143 14.34 1.00 -3.39
C TYR A 143 14.29 2.24 -2.51
N LEU A 144 15.31 2.48 -1.70
CA LEU A 144 15.42 3.69 -0.90
C LEU A 144 16.37 4.65 -1.60
N ASP A 145 15.85 5.84 -1.91
CA ASP A 145 16.67 6.98 -2.25
C ASP A 145 16.99 7.76 -0.97
N MET A 146 18.26 7.71 -0.56
CA MET A 146 18.74 8.35 0.68
C MET A 146 18.86 9.87 0.55
N GLY A 147 18.80 10.42 -0.67
CA GLY A 147 18.80 11.85 -0.94
C GLY A 147 17.43 12.52 -0.80
N VAL A 148 16.35 11.74 -0.66
CA VAL A 148 15.00 12.28 -0.47
C VAL A 148 14.88 12.93 0.91
N SER A 149 14.71 14.25 0.92
CA SER A 149 14.39 15.02 2.12
C SER A 149 12.93 14.88 2.51
N VAL A 150 12.63 15.01 3.80
CA VAL A 150 11.26 15.00 4.30
C VAL A 150 10.46 16.20 3.79
N SER A 151 9.25 15.95 3.28
CA SER A 151 8.29 16.99 2.91
C SER A 151 7.10 17.04 3.87
N PRO A 152 6.38 18.17 3.97
CA PRO A 152 5.13 18.25 4.75
C PRO A 152 4.11 17.20 4.31
N ALA A 153 4.00 16.94 3.00
CA ALA A 153 3.12 15.91 2.46
C ALA A 153 3.53 14.50 2.91
N ALA A 154 4.82 14.17 2.90
CA ALA A 154 5.32 12.89 3.38
C ALA A 154 5.02 12.70 4.88
N ARG A 155 5.20 13.74 5.70
CA ARG A 155 4.82 13.69 7.13
C ARG A 155 3.33 13.50 7.33
N ALA A 156 2.49 14.18 6.57
CA ALA A 156 1.05 14.01 6.66
C ALA A 156 0.62 12.58 6.31
N ILE A 157 1.18 12.01 5.24
CA ILE A 157 0.83 10.66 4.76
C ILE A 157 1.38 9.56 5.68
N PHE A 158 2.65 9.66 6.10
CA PHE A 158 3.38 8.57 6.75
C PHE A 158 3.65 8.79 8.25
N GLY A 159 3.44 9.99 8.78
CA GLY A 159 3.62 10.30 10.20
C GLY A 159 2.89 9.35 11.16
N PRO A 160 1.64 8.92 10.87
CA PRO A 160 0.95 7.93 11.70
C PRO A 160 1.70 6.59 11.79
N LEU A 161 2.30 6.13 10.68
CA LEU A 161 3.15 4.93 10.68
C LEU A 161 4.44 5.14 11.48
N ALA A 162 5.05 6.32 11.36
CA ALA A 162 6.25 6.67 12.12
C ALA A 162 5.98 6.69 13.64
N SER A 163 4.77 7.07 14.05
CA SER A 163 4.35 7.10 15.46
C SER A 163 3.97 5.74 16.06
N GLY A 164 3.97 4.65 15.26
CA GLY A 164 3.60 3.31 15.73
C GLY A 164 2.13 3.12 16.09
N ARG A 165 1.26 4.10 15.80
CA ARG A 165 -0.18 4.08 16.11
C ARG A 165 -1.00 3.07 15.31
N VAL A 166 -0.40 2.46 14.28
CA VAL A 166 -1.04 1.42 13.48
C VAL A 166 -0.02 0.33 13.24
N ALA A 167 -0.32 -0.89 13.69
CA ALA A 167 0.52 -2.04 13.40
C ALA A 167 0.47 -2.36 11.90
N PRO A 168 1.61 -2.70 11.26
CA PRO A 168 1.64 -3.04 9.84
C PRO A 168 0.78 -4.26 9.50
N PHE A 169 0.56 -5.14 10.50
CA PHE A 169 -0.31 -6.28 10.43
C PHE A 169 -1.43 -6.15 11.46
N ALA A 170 -2.65 -6.51 11.05
CA ALA A 170 -3.60 -6.99 12.03
C ALA A 170 -3.07 -8.36 12.49
N ALA A 171 -2.56 -8.50 13.71
CA ALA A 171 -2.39 -9.81 14.30
C ALA A 171 -3.80 -10.37 14.55
N GLN A 172 -4.39 -11.05 13.57
CA GLN A 172 -5.62 -11.81 13.74
C GLN A 172 -5.68 -12.94 12.70
N PHE A 173 -5.28 -14.12 13.18
CA PHE A 173 -5.85 -15.39 12.77
C PHE A 173 -7.39 -15.23 12.74
N PHE A 174 -7.98 -15.07 11.57
CA PHE A 174 -9.42 -15.28 11.43
C PHE A 174 -9.65 -16.69 10.89
N ASN A 175 -10.22 -17.52 11.76
CA ASN A 175 -10.81 -18.85 11.56
C ASN A 175 -9.87 -20.07 11.48
N ARG A 176 -9.42 -20.57 12.64
CA ARG A 176 -9.72 -21.98 12.94
C ARG A 176 -11.17 -22.01 13.40
N GLY A 177 -11.96 -22.87 12.77
CA GLY A 177 -13.39 -22.97 13.00
C GLY A 177 -13.76 -23.13 14.47
N SER A 178 -14.80 -22.41 14.87
CA SER A 178 -15.67 -22.75 15.99
C SER A 178 -17.05 -22.19 15.72
N CYS A 179 -17.61 -22.59 14.57
CA CYS A 179 -19.04 -22.86 14.43
C CYS A 179 -19.15 -24.35 14.12
N VAL A 180 -19.08 -25.17 15.17
CA VAL A 180 -19.63 -26.53 15.18
C VAL A 180 -20.21 -26.73 16.58
N SER A 181 -21.54 -26.89 16.59
CA SER A 181 -22.44 -27.35 17.69
C SER A 181 -22.33 -26.66 19.05
#